data_AF-F1LGA5-F1
#
_entry.id   AF-F1LGA5-F1
#
_cell.length_a   1.000
_cell.length_b   1.000
_cell.length_c   1.000
_cell.angle_alpha   90.00
_cell.angle_beta   90.00
_cell.angle_gamma   90.00
#
_symmetry.space_group_name_H-M   'P 1'
#
loop_
_entity.id
_entity.type
_entity.pdbx_description
1 polymer ?
#
loop_
_entity_poly.entity_id
_entity_poly.type
_entity_poly.pdbx_seq_one_letter_code
_entity_poly.pdbx_strand_id
1 'polypeptide(L)'
;MDLLISSKFDFKSAQLWAGNMEWTVAQLAGIYVITIFTIQYIMRERKAFDLQTPLYIWNAILAIFSIGGFLRLTPIFIKQITDRGFISTFTEVGPCFTDNVAGYWTFLWVFSKIPELLDTIFIVLRKRPLMFMHWYHHAATAIICCDQCDSVYLLKWRK
;
A
#
# COMPACT_ATOMS: atom_id res chain seq x y z
N MET A 1 15.80 6.82 -5.76
CA MET A 1 15.00 6.48 -6.95
C MET A 1 15.61 5.33 -7.76
N ASP A 2 16.86 4.93 -7.47
CA ASP A 2 17.56 3.86 -8.18
C ASP A 2 16.98 2.46 -7.94
N LEU A 3 16.19 2.29 -6.86
CA LEU A 3 15.59 1.02 -6.48
C LEU A 3 14.38 0.62 -7.35
N LEU A 4 13.73 1.60 -7.99
CA LEU A 4 12.58 1.39 -8.90
C LEU A 4 13.01 1.13 -10.35
N ILE A 5 14.26 1.45 -10.70
CA ILE A 5 14.77 1.45 -12.10
C ILE A 5 15.93 0.44 -12.28
N SER A 6 16.54 -0.04 -11.20
CA SER A 6 17.62 -1.03 -11.25
C SER A 6 17.14 -2.39 -11.79
N SER A 7 17.90 -2.95 -12.74
CA SER A 7 17.69 -4.26 -13.37
C SER A 7 17.68 -5.45 -12.41
N LYS A 8 18.13 -5.27 -11.16
CA LYS A 8 18.09 -6.30 -10.11
C LYS A 8 17.49 -5.70 -8.85
N PHE A 9 16.24 -6.04 -8.58
CA PHE A 9 15.60 -5.72 -7.31
C PHE A 9 16.27 -6.54 -6.20
N ASP A 10 16.86 -5.84 -5.23
CA ASP A 10 17.35 -6.45 -4.00
C ASP A 10 16.33 -6.21 -2.89
N PHE A 11 15.72 -7.30 -2.44
CA PHE A 11 14.70 -7.27 -1.38
C PHE A 11 15.25 -6.62 -0.10
N LYS A 12 16.53 -6.85 0.24
CA LYS A 12 17.14 -6.29 1.45
C LYS A 12 17.27 -4.77 1.36
N SER A 13 17.66 -4.25 0.21
CA SER A 13 17.73 -2.80 -0.04
C SER A 13 16.34 -2.14 -0.05
N ALA A 14 15.34 -2.79 -0.64
CA ALA A 14 13.95 -2.31 -0.64
C ALA A 14 13.37 -2.22 0.78
N GLN A 15 13.72 -3.21 1.60
CA GLN A 15 13.28 -3.31 2.97
C GLN A 15 13.95 -2.29 3.89
N LEU A 16 15.27 -2.06 3.75
CA LEU A 16 15.96 -0.99 4.47
C LEU A 16 15.42 0.39 4.10
N TRP A 17 15.02 0.57 2.84
CA TRP A 17 14.35 1.78 2.40
C TRP A 17 12.96 1.93 3.05
N ALA A 18 12.20 0.83 3.18
CA ALA A 18 10.88 0.84 3.81
C ALA A 18 10.96 1.10 5.33
N GLY A 19 11.89 0.48 6.06
CA GLY A 19 12.09 0.71 7.49
C GLY A 19 12.50 2.15 7.81
N ASN A 20 13.34 2.77 6.98
CA ASN A 20 13.65 4.21 7.10
C ASN A 20 12.45 5.11 6.77
N MET A 21 11.41 4.59 6.12
CA MET A 21 10.23 5.35 5.74
C MET A 21 9.12 5.32 6.80
N GLU A 22 9.21 4.50 7.85
CA GLU A 22 8.15 4.36 8.86
C GLU A 22 7.75 5.70 9.50
N TRP A 23 8.75 6.47 9.94
CA TRP A 23 8.52 7.80 10.49
C TRP A 23 7.93 8.75 9.46
N THR A 24 8.36 8.67 8.21
CA THR A 24 7.82 9.46 7.10
C THR A 24 6.37 9.11 6.80
N VAL A 25 6.00 7.82 6.82
CA VAL A 25 4.63 7.35 6.60
C VAL A 25 3.73 7.75 7.77
N ALA A 26 4.22 7.67 9.00
CA ALA A 26 3.49 8.15 10.18
C ALA A 26 3.23 9.66 10.11
N GLN A 27 4.24 10.46 9.73
CA GLN A 27 4.08 11.89 9.47
C GLN A 27 3.08 12.17 8.35
N LEU A 28 3.15 11.40 7.25
CA LEU A 28 2.25 11.53 6.11
C LEU A 28 0.81 11.18 6.50
N ALA A 29 0.59 10.16 7.31
CA ALA A 29 -0.73 9.83 7.87
C ALA A 29 -1.28 10.95 8.77
N GLY A 30 -0.44 11.57 9.60
CA GLY A 30 -0.81 12.74 10.40
C GLY A 30 -1.19 13.95 9.52
N ILE A 31 -0.37 14.27 8.53
CA ILE A 31 -0.63 15.34 7.55
C ILE A 31 -1.92 15.07 6.78
N TYR A 32 -2.16 13.81 6.40
CA TYR A 32 -3.37 13.38 5.71
C TYR A 32 -4.64 13.65 6.53
N VAL A 33 -4.64 13.30 7.82
CA VAL A 33 -5.79 13.58 8.71
C VAL A 33 -6.04 15.08 8.81
N ILE A 34 -4.99 15.88 9.02
CA ILE A 34 -5.10 17.35 9.08
C ILE A 34 -5.67 17.89 7.76
N THR A 35 -5.13 17.42 6.63
CA THR A 35 -5.53 17.84 5.28
C THR A 35 -7.01 17.54 5.02
N ILE A 36 -7.52 16.37 5.41
CA ILE A 36 -8.95 16.03 5.29
C ILE A 36 -9.82 17.04 6.03
N PHE A 37 -9.51 17.33 7.30
CA PHE A 37 -10.30 18.28 8.10
C PHE A 37 -10.19 19.72 7.57
N THR A 38 -9.00 20.13 7.11
CA THR A 38 -8.80 21.46 6.49
C THR A 38 -9.60 21.60 5.20
N ILE A 39 -9.55 20.62 4.29
CA ILE A 39 -10.32 20.65 3.04
C ILE A 39 -11.81 20.61 3.35
N GLN A 40 -12.25 19.80 4.32
CA GLN A 40 -13.66 19.74 4.72
C GLN A 40 -14.16 21.11 5.23
N TYR A 41 -13.34 21.83 5.99
CA TYR A 41 -13.64 23.17 6.47
C TYR A 41 -13.74 24.18 5.30
N ILE A 42 -12.75 24.22 4.40
CA ILE A 42 -12.74 25.12 3.23
C ILE A 42 -13.92 24.83 2.29
N MET A 43 -14.24 23.56 2.09
CA MET A 43 -15.32 23.14 1.22
C MET A 43 -16.69 23.56 1.77
N ARG A 44 -16.85 23.89 3.06
CA ARG A 44 -18.13 24.34 3.62
C ARG A 44 -18.74 25.50 2.82
N GLU A 45 -17.90 26.43 2.37
CA GLU A 45 -18.31 27.64 1.64
C GLU A 45 -18.26 27.53 0.10
N ARG A 46 -17.69 26.44 -0.45
CA ARG A 46 -17.51 26.24 -1.90
C ARG A 46 -18.61 25.34 -2.50
N LYS A 47 -18.86 25.39 -3.82
CA LYS A 47 -19.68 24.37 -4.50
C LYS A 47 -18.88 23.08 -4.69
N ALA A 48 -19.56 21.93 -4.74
CA ALA A 48 -18.91 20.64 -4.97
C ALA A 48 -18.24 20.61 -6.35
N PHE A 49 -17.02 20.10 -6.43
CA PHE A 49 -16.34 19.90 -7.71
C PHE A 49 -16.85 18.63 -8.38
N ASP A 50 -17.04 18.68 -9.71
CA ASP A 50 -17.31 17.50 -10.51
C ASP A 50 -16.00 16.84 -10.95
N LEU A 51 -15.50 15.95 -10.10
CA LEU A 51 -14.24 15.21 -10.30
C LEU A 51 -14.50 13.75 -10.68
N GLN A 52 -15.64 13.45 -11.31
CA GLN A 52 -16.00 12.07 -11.67
C GLN A 52 -15.02 11.46 -12.68
N THR A 53 -14.66 12.18 -13.74
CA THR A 53 -13.76 11.66 -14.78
C THR A 53 -12.36 11.31 -14.24
N PRO A 54 -11.68 12.20 -13.48
CA PRO A 54 -10.41 11.86 -12.85
C PRO A 54 -10.52 10.67 -11.89
N LEU A 55 -11.62 10.57 -11.14
CA LEU A 55 -11.85 9.46 -10.21
C LEU A 55 -11.99 8.12 -10.93
N TYR A 56 -12.69 8.08 -12.07
CA TYR A 56 -12.80 6.85 -12.86
C TYR A 56 -11.46 6.42 -13.45
N ILE A 57 -10.66 7.37 -13.96
CA ILE A 57 -9.32 7.09 -14.47
C ILE A 57 -8.41 6.57 -13.35
N TRP A 58 -8.47 7.21 -12.19
CA TRP A 58 -7.71 6.83 -11.01
C TRP A 58 -8.03 5.40 -10.54
N ASN A 59 -9.33 5.09 -10.39
CA ASN A 59 -9.77 3.74 -10.04
C ASN A 59 -9.39 2.70 -11.10
N ALA A 60 -9.40 3.06 -12.39
CA ALA A 60 -8.94 2.17 -13.45
C ALA A 60 -7.45 1.85 -13.36
N ILE A 61 -6.62 2.85 -13.02
CA ILE A 61 -5.17 2.65 -12.80
C ILE A 61 -4.94 1.70 -11.62
N LEU A 62 -5.62 1.92 -10.50
CA LEU A 62 -5.53 1.04 -9.32
C LEU A 62 -6.01 -0.38 -9.62
N ALA A 63 -7.06 -0.53 -10.44
CA ALA A 63 -7.56 -1.84 -10.87
C ALA A 63 -6.54 -2.58 -11.75
N ILE A 64 -5.95 -1.91 -12.73
CA ILE A 64 -4.91 -2.50 -13.59
C ILE A 64 -3.70 -2.91 -12.76
N PHE A 65 -3.26 -2.06 -11.84
CA PHE A 65 -2.17 -2.37 -10.91
C PHE A 65 -2.48 -3.62 -10.07
N SER A 66 -3.68 -3.70 -9.51
CA SER A 66 -4.12 -4.83 -8.69
C SER A 66 -4.20 -6.14 -9.49
N ILE A 67 -4.70 -6.09 -10.74
CA ILE A 67 -4.75 -7.24 -11.64
C ILE A 67 -3.32 -7.69 -11.99
N GLY A 68 -2.41 -6.75 -12.27
CA GLY A 68 -1.00 -7.05 -12.55
C GLY A 68 -0.33 -7.77 -11.39
N GLY A 69 -0.51 -7.28 -10.16
CA GLY A 69 0.00 -7.92 -8.95
C GLY A 69 -0.60 -9.32 -8.75
N PHE A 70 -1.92 -9.47 -8.92
CA PHE A 70 -2.60 -10.75 -8.80
C PHE A 70 -2.06 -11.79 -9.79
N LEU A 71 -1.96 -11.47 -11.08
CA LEU A 71 -1.47 -12.39 -12.11
C LEU A 71 -0.02 -12.83 -11.87
N ARG A 72 0.80 -11.98 -11.26
CA ARG A 72 2.21 -12.27 -10.97
C ARG A 72 2.41 -13.07 -9.68
N LEU A 73 1.63 -12.80 -8.64
CA LEU A 73 1.74 -13.49 -7.36
C LEU A 73 1.00 -14.84 -7.33
N THR A 74 -0.10 -14.98 -8.09
CA THR A 74 -0.89 -16.21 -8.17
C THR A 74 -0.09 -17.48 -8.51
N PRO A 75 0.75 -17.51 -9.57
CA PRO A 75 1.51 -18.73 -9.89
C PRO A 75 2.52 -19.10 -8.79
N ILE A 76 3.07 -18.09 -8.11
CA ILE A 76 4.02 -18.28 -7.00
C ILE A 76 3.29 -18.88 -5.79
N PHE A 77 2.08 -18.41 -5.53
CA PHE A 77 1.22 -18.94 -4.48
C PHE A 77 0.77 -20.38 -4.75
N ILE A 78 0.33 -20.68 -5.98
CA ILE A 78 -0.06 -22.04 -6.40
C ILE A 78 1.13 -23.01 -6.27
N LYS A 79 2.33 -22.56 -6.64
CA LYS A 79 3.55 -23.36 -6.50
C LYS A 79 3.85 -23.67 -5.03
N GLN A 80 3.73 -22.69 -4.13
CA GLN A 80 3.90 -22.91 -2.69
C GLN A 80 2.92 -23.96 -2.15
N ILE A 81 1.65 -23.90 -2.56
CA ILE A 81 0.63 -24.88 -2.14
C ILE A 81 0.95 -26.27 -2.69
N THR A 82 1.33 -26.36 -3.96
CA THR A 82 1.63 -27.65 -4.61
C THR A 82 2.88 -28.31 -4.02
N ASP A 83 3.93 -27.53 -3.79
CA ASP A 83 5.24 -28.07 -3.36
C ASP A 83 5.29 -28.36 -1.86
N ARG A 84 4.62 -27.56 -1.02
CA ARG A 84 4.75 -27.61 0.45
C ARG A 84 3.42 -27.83 1.20
N GLY A 85 2.31 -27.94 0.48
CA GLY A 85 0.98 -28.12 1.05
C GLY A 85 0.37 -26.83 1.61
N PHE A 86 -0.93 -26.86 1.93
CA PHE A 86 -1.69 -25.67 2.36
C PHE A 86 -1.20 -25.10 3.69
N ILE A 87 -0.81 -25.96 4.64
CA ILE A 87 -0.36 -25.53 5.98
C ILE A 87 0.93 -24.70 5.91
N SER A 88 1.80 -24.97 4.93
CA SER A 88 3.05 -24.23 4.73
C SER A 88 2.83 -22.75 4.41
N THR A 89 1.68 -22.38 3.85
CA THR A 89 1.38 -21.00 3.45
C THR A 89 1.26 -20.04 4.64
N PHE A 90 0.89 -20.55 5.83
CA PHE A 90 0.76 -19.77 7.05
C PHE A 90 1.88 -20.00 8.06
N THR A 91 2.62 -21.12 7.92
CA THR A 91 3.62 -21.56 8.90
C THR A 91 5.06 -21.27 8.48
N GLU A 92 5.28 -21.02 7.19
CA GLU A 92 6.61 -20.72 6.66
C GLU A 92 6.67 -19.31 6.06
N VAL A 93 7.88 -18.73 6.09
CA VAL A 93 8.16 -17.48 5.38
C VAL A 93 7.99 -17.75 3.89
N GLY A 94 6.91 -17.22 3.33
CA GLY A 94 6.48 -17.50 1.96
C GLY A 94 7.44 -16.94 0.89
N PRO A 95 7.21 -17.32 -0.38
CA PRO A 95 8.09 -16.95 -1.49
C PRO A 95 8.21 -15.44 -1.71
N CYS A 96 7.24 -14.67 -1.21
CA CYS A 96 7.21 -13.22 -1.20
C CYS A 96 8.45 -12.57 -0.54
N PHE A 97 9.16 -13.32 0.31
CA PHE A 97 10.37 -12.86 1.00
C PHE A 97 11.67 -13.50 0.49
N THR A 98 11.57 -14.50 -0.38
CA THR A 98 12.72 -15.25 -0.91
C THR A 98 12.93 -15.06 -2.40
N ASP A 99 11.87 -14.80 -3.16
CA ASP A 99 11.91 -14.54 -4.59
C ASP A 99 11.92 -13.02 -4.84
N ASN A 100 12.88 -12.55 -5.63
CA ASN A 100 13.02 -11.14 -5.99
C ASN A 100 11.80 -10.61 -6.76
N VAL A 101 11.16 -11.45 -7.57
CA VAL A 101 9.96 -11.04 -8.34
C VAL A 101 8.77 -10.87 -7.42
N ALA A 102 8.53 -11.84 -6.53
CA ALA A 102 7.44 -11.78 -5.56
C ALA A 102 7.63 -10.64 -4.56
N GLY A 103 8.87 -10.45 -4.09
CA GLY A 103 9.25 -9.35 -3.20
C GLY A 103 9.05 -7.98 -3.83
N TYR A 104 9.38 -7.82 -5.12
CA TYR A 104 9.15 -6.57 -5.84
C TYR A 104 7.67 -6.22 -5.95
N TRP A 105 6.82 -7.17 -6.33
CA TRP A 105 5.37 -6.95 -6.41
C TRP A 105 4.75 -6.70 -5.03
N THR A 106 5.23 -7.37 -3.99
CA THR A 106 4.81 -7.13 -2.60
C THR A 106 5.22 -5.72 -2.14
N PHE A 107 6.43 -5.28 -2.47
CA PHE A 107 6.91 -3.92 -2.19
C PHE A 107 6.07 -2.86 -2.92
N LEU A 108 5.78 -3.06 -4.20
CA LEU A 108 4.90 -2.16 -4.95
C LEU A 108 3.48 -2.10 -4.34
N TRP A 109 2.97 -3.24 -3.84
CA TRP A 109 1.67 -3.29 -3.17
C TRP A 109 1.66 -2.51 -1.85
N VAL A 110 2.75 -2.54 -1.07
CA VAL A 110 2.91 -1.66 0.11
C VAL A 110 2.96 -0.20 -0.33
N PHE A 111 3.72 0.10 -1.39
CA PHE A 111 3.81 1.45 -1.93
C PHE A 111 2.47 1.99 -2.44
N SER A 112 1.56 1.14 -2.93
CA SER A 112 0.25 1.56 -3.42
C SER A 112 -0.69 2.08 -2.33
N LYS A 113 -0.39 1.87 -1.04
CA LYS A 113 -1.18 2.42 0.07
C LYS A 113 -1.07 3.93 0.21
N ILE A 114 0.04 4.52 -0.24
CA ILE A 114 0.22 5.98 -0.28
C ILE A 114 -0.74 6.63 -1.30
N PRO A 115 -0.78 6.21 -2.58
CA PRO A 115 -1.73 6.76 -3.54
C PRO A 115 -3.19 6.47 -3.18
N GLU A 116 -3.53 5.36 -2.52
CA GLU A 116 -4.90 5.10 -2.02
C GLU A 116 -5.43 6.21 -1.07
N LEU A 117 -4.55 7.00 -0.43
CA LEU A 117 -4.97 8.15 0.37
C LEU A 117 -5.64 9.26 -0.48
N LEU A 118 -5.30 9.36 -1.77
CA LEU A 118 -5.89 10.33 -2.68
C LEU A 118 -7.40 10.10 -2.89
N ASP A 119 -7.88 8.86 -2.72
CA ASP A 119 -9.32 8.53 -2.86
C ASP A 119 -10.18 9.35 -1.90
N THR A 120 -9.73 9.50 -0.67
CA THR A 120 -10.45 10.27 0.35
C THR A 120 -10.43 11.77 0.05
N ILE A 121 -9.36 12.29 -0.54
CA ILE A 121 -9.24 13.68 -0.95
C ILE A 121 -10.26 13.97 -2.06
N PHE A 122 -10.40 13.09 -3.05
CA PHE A 122 -11.44 13.20 -4.08
C PHE A 122 -12.86 13.17 -3.49
N ILE A 123 -13.09 12.38 -2.42
CA ILE A 123 -14.38 12.33 -1.72
C ILE A 123 -14.70 13.65 -1.00
N VAL A 124 -13.73 14.23 -0.27
CA VAL A 124 -13.92 15.53 0.42
C VAL A 124 -14.18 16.64 -0.61
N LEU A 125 -13.43 16.67 -1.71
CA LEU A 125 -13.59 17.67 -2.78
C LEU A 125 -14.96 17.60 -3.49
N ARG A 126 -15.61 16.44 -3.45
CA ARG A 126 -16.97 16.24 -3.98
C ARG A 126 -18.07 16.48 -2.94
N LYS A 127 -17.72 16.86 -1.70
CA LYS A 127 -18.66 17.00 -0.56
C LYS A 127 -19.47 15.73 -0.27
N ARG A 128 -18.90 14.54 -0.52
CA ARG A 128 -19.57 13.30 -0.13
C ARG A 128 -19.35 13.04 1.37
N PRO A 129 -20.33 12.43 2.07
CA PRO A 129 -20.18 12.15 3.49
C PRO A 129 -19.02 11.19 3.69
N LEU A 130 -18.01 11.63 4.43
CA LEU A 130 -16.83 10.84 4.70
C LEU A 130 -17.09 9.99 5.94
N MET A 131 -17.27 8.68 5.74
CA MET A 131 -17.51 7.76 6.84
C MET A 131 -16.23 7.55 7.64
N PHE A 132 -16.36 7.45 8.96
CA PHE A 132 -15.23 7.22 9.87
C PHE A 132 -14.36 6.04 9.44
N MET A 133 -15.00 4.92 9.09
CA MET A 133 -14.32 3.69 8.67
C MET A 133 -13.40 3.92 7.46
N HIS A 134 -13.76 4.82 6.54
CA HIS A 134 -13.02 5.00 5.29
C HIS A 134 -11.65 5.65 5.52
N TRP A 135 -11.62 6.86 6.09
CA TRP A 135 -10.34 7.54 6.33
C TRP A 135 -9.51 6.85 7.41
N TYR A 136 -10.15 6.26 8.42
CA TYR A 136 -9.48 5.48 9.45
C TYR A 136 -8.79 4.25 8.85
N HIS A 137 -9.51 3.47 8.02
CA HIS A 137 -8.95 2.32 7.33
C HIS A 137 -7.75 2.70 6.46
N HIS A 138 -7.85 3.77 5.66
CA HIS A 138 -6.74 4.20 4.80
C HIS A 138 -5.51 4.66 5.61
N ALA A 139 -5.70 5.40 6.72
CA ALA A 139 -4.60 5.79 7.59
C ALA A 139 -3.96 4.58 8.30
N ALA A 140 -4.78 3.69 8.87
CA ALA A 140 -4.30 2.52 9.59
C ALA A 140 -3.57 1.53 8.67
N THR A 141 -4.13 1.26 7.49
CA THR A 141 -3.48 0.35 6.51
C THR A 141 -2.16 0.91 5.99
N ALA A 142 -2.04 2.21 5.76
CA ALA A 142 -0.76 2.82 5.38
C ALA A 142 0.32 2.63 6.45
N ILE A 143 -0.03 2.84 7.73
CA ILE A 143 0.90 2.68 8.86
C ILE A 143 1.28 1.21 9.05
N ILE A 144 0.29 0.31 9.13
CA ILE A 144 0.50 -1.12 9.37
C ILE A 144 1.29 -1.75 8.22
N CYS A 145 1.02 -1.39 6.96
CA CYS A 145 1.79 -1.92 5.83
C CYS A 145 3.26 -1.48 5.84
N CYS A 146 3.57 -0.28 6.34
CA CYS A 146 4.95 0.17 6.46
C CYS A 146 5.69 -0.60 7.57
N ASP A 147 5.08 -0.72 8.74
CA ASP A 147 5.60 -1.47 9.90
C ASP A 147 5.78 -2.97 9.60
N GLN A 148 4.86 -3.55 8.82
CA GLN A 148 4.95 -4.94 8.37
C GLN A 148 6.14 -5.19 7.43
N CYS A 149 6.61 -4.16 6.72
CA CYS A 149 7.78 -4.25 5.85
C CYS A 149 9.07 -4.37 6.66
N ASP A 150 9.16 -3.75 7.84
CA ASP A 150 10.30 -3.87 8.76
C ASP A 150 10.22 -5.13 9.64
N SER A 151 9.03 -5.43 10.17
CA SER A 151 8.78 -6.48 11.18
C SER A 151 9.17 -7.91 10.78
N VAL A 152 9.31 -8.21 9.48
CA VAL A 152 9.73 -9.54 9.02
C VAL A 152 11.19 -9.85 9.41
N TYR A 153 12.00 -8.85 9.79
CA TYR A 153 13.34 -9.08 10.35
C TYR A 153 13.37 -9.19 11.88
N LEU A 154 12.44 -8.58 12.62
CA LEU A 154 12.41 -8.69 14.09
C LEU A 154 12.12 -10.13 14.55
N LEU A 155 11.37 -10.89 13.76
CA LEU A 155 11.17 -12.32 14.00
C LEU A 155 12.39 -13.18 13.61
N LYS A 156 13.27 -12.69 12.72
CA LYS A 156 14.49 -13.38 12.29
C LYS A 156 15.69 -13.13 13.21
N TRP A 157 15.69 -12.04 13.99
CA TRP A 157 16.71 -11.73 15.01
C TRP A 157 16.34 -12.20 16.43
N ARG A 158 15.15 -12.79 16.63
CA ARG A 158 14.78 -13.50 17.86
C ARG A 158 14.94 -15.02 17.71
N LYS A 159 16.02 -15.45 17.05
CA LYS A 159 16.59 -16.79 17.12
C LYS A 159 18.11 -16.70 17.05
#